data_AF-A0A7E4WAD9-F1
#
_entry.id   AF-A0A7E4WAD9-F1
#
_cell.length_a   1.000
_cell.length_b   1.000
_cell.length_c   1.000
_cell.angle_alpha   90.00
_cell.angle_beta   90.00
_cell.angle_gamma   90.00
#
_symmetry.space_group_name_H-M   'P 1'
#
loop_
_entity.id
_entity.type
_entity.pdbx_description
1 polymer ?
#
loop_
_entity_poly.entity_id
_entity_poly.type
_entity_poly.pdbx_seq_one_letter_code
_entity_poly.pdbx_strand_id
1 'polypeptide(L)'
;MASDKSRLDDTDVIDISHVRLNSIVVDAPSSRASSFYEEGDNNVTACSFQSIWSRFADSNLAAEKAQAAELIEKGQLASYNSSSSKFHNCICGSARSRPQPLRAGVLADEQVLIVALSKVNFSDSNPLHWELLCSFYKHIIETGKKAVPRYGSHWENVGFQGTDPATDLRGVGVFGLCQLLFLVSNGLSSQMTTQLIELSRDKVQNFPFAIVGLNFTQYILERLKQGKLNSLATKDNSCISVVNGIYRGCFIVFYRMWKTRGCTILEFSTISNEIKSLIKRRPKYLLNMAVLQG
;
A
#
# COMPACT_ATOMS: atom_id res chain seq x y z
N MET A 1 34.76 15.15 20.84
CA MET A 1 33.37 14.70 21.14
C MET A 1 32.69 14.46 19.80
N ALA A 2 32.64 13.21 19.38
CA ALA A 2 32.02 12.81 18.12
C ALA A 2 30.51 12.74 18.33
N SER A 3 29.76 13.63 17.68
CA SER A 3 28.31 13.60 17.69
C SER A 3 27.83 12.47 16.79
N ASP A 4 27.27 11.45 17.43
CA ASP A 4 26.61 10.30 16.84
C ASP A 4 25.44 10.76 15.95
N LYS A 5 25.60 10.61 14.64
CA LYS A 5 24.51 10.77 13.67
C LYS A 5 23.78 9.44 13.61
N SER A 6 22.85 9.24 14.54
CA SER A 6 21.80 8.22 14.40
C SER A 6 20.97 8.55 13.16
N ARG A 7 21.34 7.93 12.06
CA ARG A 7 20.59 7.89 10.80
C ARG A 7 19.24 7.26 11.12
N LEU A 8 18.18 8.07 11.11
CA LEU A 8 16.79 7.59 11.15
C LEU A 8 16.57 6.71 9.90
N ASP A 9 16.77 5.41 10.06
CA ASP A 9 16.39 4.40 9.08
C ASP A 9 15.00 3.88 9.45
N ASP A 10 13.98 4.73 9.34
CA ASP A 10 12.56 4.31 9.47
C ASP A 10 12.07 3.66 8.16
N THR A 11 12.90 2.83 7.53
CA THR A 11 12.53 2.05 6.33
C THR A 11 12.61 0.56 6.57
N ASP A 12 12.07 0.12 7.70
CA ASP A 12 11.78 -1.29 7.90
C ASP A 12 10.71 -1.72 6.89
N VAL A 13 11.17 -2.33 5.80
CA VAL A 13 10.36 -3.24 4.98
C VAL A 13 9.68 -4.19 5.97
N ILE A 14 8.37 -4.41 5.83
CA ILE A 14 7.70 -5.44 6.63
C ILE A 14 8.39 -6.75 6.25
N ASP A 15 9.17 -7.27 7.20
CA ASP A 15 9.96 -8.47 7.01
C ASP A 15 9.02 -9.64 6.79
N ILE A 16 9.13 -10.27 5.62
CA ILE A 16 8.28 -11.41 5.27
C ILE A 16 8.98 -12.76 5.40
N SER A 17 10.25 -12.77 5.83
CA SER A 17 11.02 -14.00 6.00
C SER A 17 10.42 -14.94 7.06
N HIS A 18 9.63 -14.39 7.98
CA HIS A 18 8.96 -15.12 9.05
C HIS A 18 7.46 -15.37 8.80
N VAL A 19 6.91 -14.93 7.66
CA VAL A 19 5.48 -15.10 7.38
C VAL A 19 5.18 -16.57 7.13
N ARG A 20 4.37 -17.17 8.00
CA ARG A 20 3.88 -18.53 7.82
C ARG A 20 2.90 -18.53 6.65
N LEU A 21 3.38 -18.99 5.51
CA LEU A 21 2.55 -19.25 4.35
C LEU A 21 1.88 -20.62 4.52
N ASN A 22 0.68 -20.63 5.08
CA ASN A 22 -0.11 -21.86 5.17
C ASN A 22 -0.58 -22.26 3.76
N SER A 23 -0.25 -23.48 3.33
CA SER A 23 -0.93 -24.11 2.20
C SER A 23 -2.31 -24.56 2.69
N ILE A 24 -3.38 -23.86 2.28
CA ILE A 24 -4.73 -24.16 2.77
C ILE A 24 -5.54 -24.85 1.68
N VAL A 25 -5.74 -26.15 1.89
CA VAL A 25 -6.92 -26.88 1.42
C VAL A 25 -8.14 -26.14 1.97
N VAL A 26 -9.13 -25.89 1.11
CA VAL A 26 -10.40 -25.28 1.49
C VAL A 26 -11.18 -26.25 2.39
N ASP A 27 -10.77 -26.42 3.64
CA ASP A 27 -11.46 -27.29 4.58
C ASP A 27 -12.55 -26.52 5.33
N ALA A 28 -13.69 -27.21 5.43
CA ALA A 28 -14.92 -26.82 6.12
C ALA A 28 -14.67 -26.53 7.63
N PRO A 29 -15.63 -25.89 8.32
CA PRO A 29 -15.33 -25.10 9.51
C PRO A 29 -14.84 -25.96 10.68
N SER A 30 -13.61 -25.69 11.14
CA SER A 30 -13.10 -26.17 12.41
C SER A 30 -13.87 -25.50 13.55
N SER A 31 -14.60 -26.31 14.30
CA SER A 31 -15.30 -25.95 15.52
C SER A 31 -14.31 -25.81 16.68
N ARG A 32 -14.58 -24.81 17.55
CA ARG A 32 -13.90 -24.44 18.82
C ARG A 32 -12.59 -23.65 18.72
N ALA A 33 -12.70 -22.32 18.79
CA ALA A 33 -12.24 -21.51 19.93
C ALA A 33 -12.51 -20.02 19.70
N SER A 34 -13.46 -19.47 20.48
CA SER A 34 -13.50 -18.12 21.08
C SER A 34 -14.94 -17.62 21.11
N SER A 35 -15.65 -18.08 22.14
CA SER A 35 -16.91 -17.52 22.59
C SER A 35 -16.64 -16.20 23.32
N PHE A 36 -16.51 -15.09 22.59
CA PHE A 36 -16.66 -13.74 23.16
C PHE A 36 -16.79 -12.63 22.10
N TYR A 37 -17.60 -12.85 21.06
CA TYR A 37 -18.22 -11.75 20.31
C TYR A 37 -19.61 -12.27 19.97
N GLU A 38 -20.65 -11.69 20.59
CA GLU A 38 -22.02 -12.00 20.22
C GLU A 38 -22.18 -11.77 18.71
N GLU A 39 -22.89 -12.68 18.05
CA GLU A 39 -23.34 -12.58 16.66
C GLU A 39 -24.33 -11.42 16.51
N GLY A 40 -23.90 -10.20 16.79
CA GLY A 40 -24.61 -8.98 16.45
C GLY A 40 -24.35 -8.68 14.99
N ASP A 41 -25.41 -8.77 14.17
CA ASP A 41 -25.74 -8.13 12.88
C ASP A 41 -24.68 -7.27 12.13
N ASN A 42 -23.41 -7.66 12.13
CA ASN A 42 -22.28 -6.98 11.51
C ASN A 42 -22.19 -7.30 10.01
N ASN A 43 -23.33 -7.32 9.31
CA ASN A 43 -23.37 -7.54 7.88
C ASN A 43 -22.99 -6.25 7.13
N VAL A 44 -21.71 -5.89 7.20
CA VAL A 44 -21.15 -4.75 6.47
C VAL A 44 -21.19 -5.05 4.98
N THR A 45 -21.92 -4.27 4.20
CA THR A 45 -21.90 -4.41 2.73
C THR A 45 -20.54 -3.95 2.22
N ALA A 46 -19.92 -4.71 1.31
CA ALA A 46 -18.63 -4.33 0.74
C ALA A 46 -18.76 -3.04 -0.07
N CYS A 47 -17.90 -2.07 0.21
CA CYS A 47 -17.87 -0.79 -0.48
C CYS A 47 -16.71 -0.71 -1.48
N SER A 48 -16.77 0.28 -2.37
CA SER A 48 -15.67 0.61 -3.26
C SER A 48 -14.65 1.50 -2.56
N PHE A 49 -13.42 1.52 -3.08
CA PHE A 49 -12.41 2.49 -2.65
C PHE A 49 -12.92 3.93 -2.70
N GLN A 50 -13.63 4.31 -3.77
CA GLN A 50 -14.08 5.70 -3.95
C GLN A 50 -15.04 6.15 -2.85
N SER A 51 -15.94 5.26 -2.40
CA SER A 51 -16.89 5.53 -1.31
C SER A 51 -16.18 5.77 0.02
N ILE A 52 -15.15 4.96 0.32
CA ILE A 52 -14.35 5.10 1.54
C ILE A 52 -13.46 6.35 1.45
N TRP A 53 -12.84 6.59 0.29
CA TRP A 53 -11.93 7.69 0.05
C TRP A 53 -12.59 9.06 0.23
N SER A 54 -13.80 9.26 -0.31
CA SER A 54 -14.53 10.53 -0.13
C SER A 54 -14.81 10.83 1.35
N ARG A 55 -15.21 9.82 2.13
CA ARG A 55 -15.46 9.97 3.57
C ARG A 55 -14.20 10.30 4.36
N PHE A 56 -13.05 9.75 3.99
CA PHE A 56 -11.77 10.16 4.58
C PHE A 56 -11.35 11.58 4.17
N ALA A 57 -11.63 11.99 2.92
CA ALA A 57 -11.34 13.35 2.47
C ALA A 57 -12.11 14.40 3.28
N ASP A 58 -13.34 14.07 3.67
CA ASP A 58 -14.21 14.91 4.50
C ASP A 58 -13.94 14.78 6.01
N SER A 59 -13.10 13.83 6.44
CA SER A 59 -12.82 13.58 7.85
C SER A 59 -11.94 14.67 8.47
N ASN A 60 -12.23 15.02 9.73
CA ASN A 60 -11.38 15.91 10.52
C ASN A 60 -10.14 15.14 11.03
N LEU A 61 -9.02 15.38 10.36
CA LEU A 61 -7.71 14.79 10.66
C LEU A 61 -6.68 15.89 10.94
N ALA A 62 -7.06 16.92 11.70
CA ALA A 62 -6.24 18.13 11.85
C ALA A 62 -4.82 17.83 12.37
N ALA A 63 -4.71 16.97 13.39
CA ALA A 63 -3.42 16.60 13.98
C ALA A 63 -2.56 15.79 12.99
N GLU A 64 -3.14 14.82 12.32
CA GLU A 64 -2.47 13.95 11.36
C GLU A 64 -2.09 14.72 10.09
N LYS A 65 -2.92 15.67 9.64
CA LYS A 65 -2.62 16.57 8.52
C LYS A 65 -1.47 17.52 8.86
N ALA A 66 -1.40 18.04 10.10
CA ALA A 66 -0.26 18.85 10.55
C ALA A 66 1.03 18.03 10.58
N GLN A 67 1.00 16.82 11.17
CA GLN A 67 2.14 15.91 11.17
C GLN A 67 2.57 15.53 9.74
N ALA A 68 1.60 15.29 8.85
CA ALA A 68 1.87 14.96 7.46
C ALA A 68 2.57 16.09 6.72
N ALA A 69 2.14 17.34 6.90
CA ALA A 69 2.78 18.51 6.30
C ALA A 69 4.25 18.62 6.71
N GLU A 70 4.55 18.43 8.00
CA GLU A 70 5.93 18.44 8.52
C GLU A 70 6.78 17.32 7.90
N LEU A 71 6.24 16.10 7.78
CA LEU A 71 6.92 14.97 7.15
C LEU A 71 7.21 15.21 5.66
N ILE A 72 6.28 15.84 4.95
CA ILE A 72 6.44 16.22 3.54
C ILE A 72 7.54 17.27 3.41
N GLU A 73 7.52 18.32 4.24
CA GLU A 73 8.54 19.36 4.24
C GLU A 73 9.94 18.78 4.49
N LYS A 74 10.09 17.99 5.56
CA LYS A 74 11.35 17.30 5.90
C LYS A 74 11.81 16.39 4.75
N GLY A 75 10.89 15.61 4.17
CA GLY A 75 11.18 14.70 3.07
C GLY A 75 11.65 15.41 1.80
N GLN A 76 11.02 16.53 1.44
CA GLN A 76 11.39 17.34 0.28
C GLN A 76 12.72 18.07 0.51
N LEU A 77 12.97 18.59 1.71
CA LEU A 77 14.23 19.23 2.07
C LEU A 77 15.41 18.27 1.98
N ALA A 78 15.29 17.06 2.55
CA ALA A 78 16.33 16.02 2.45
C ALA A 78 16.58 15.59 1.00
N SER A 79 15.50 15.44 0.22
CA SER A 79 15.52 15.12 -1.21
C SER A 79 16.23 16.20 -2.04
N TYR A 80 16.03 17.47 -1.70
CA TYR A 80 16.69 18.62 -2.31
C TYR A 80 18.19 18.61 -2.03
N ASN A 81 18.58 18.47 -0.76
CA ASN A 81 19.99 18.47 -0.32
C ASN A 81 20.79 17.30 -0.92
N SER A 82 20.19 16.11 -1.02
CA SER A 82 20.82 14.95 -1.66
C SER A 82 21.03 15.13 -3.18
N SER A 83 20.20 15.95 -3.83
CA SER A 83 20.36 16.27 -5.25
C SER A 83 21.42 17.35 -5.48
N SER A 84 21.67 18.23 -4.49
CA SER A 84 22.67 19.30 -4.54
C SER A 84 24.11 18.83 -4.30
N SER A 85 24.30 17.68 -3.65
CA SER A 85 25.63 17.13 -3.31
C SER A 85 26.23 16.23 -4.42
N LYS A 86 25.52 16.02 -5.53
CA LYS A 86 25.95 15.14 -6.65
C LYS A 86 26.38 15.88 -7.91
N PHE A 87 26.67 17.17 -7.82
CA PHE A 87 27.29 17.93 -8.89
C PHE A 87 28.78 17.60 -9.00
N HIS A 88 29.11 16.40 -9.51
CA HIS A 88 30.28 16.30 -10.39
C HIS A 88 29.76 16.57 -11.81
N ASN A 89 30.46 17.47 -12.52
CA ASN A 89 30.19 17.93 -13.87
C ASN A 89 29.89 16.76 -14.85
N CYS A 90 28.63 16.30 -14.93
CA CYS A 90 28.24 15.49 -16.09
C CYS A 90 28.13 16.44 -17.27
N ILE A 91 29.05 16.27 -18.22
CA ILE A 91 29.04 16.93 -19.54
C ILE A 91 27.81 16.48 -20.36
N CYS A 92 27.06 15.48 -19.89
CA CYS A 92 25.74 15.11 -20.38
C CYS A 92 24.70 16.14 -19.91
N GLY A 93 24.37 17.15 -20.72
CA GLY A 93 23.47 18.28 -20.41
C GLY A 93 22.00 17.96 -20.03
N SER A 94 21.68 16.76 -19.55
CA SER A 94 20.38 16.43 -18.96
C SER A 94 20.36 16.82 -17.48
N ALA A 95 20.02 18.07 -17.20
CA ALA A 95 19.67 18.49 -15.84
C ALA A 95 18.52 17.60 -15.33
N ARG A 96 18.76 16.78 -14.30
CA ARG A 96 17.67 16.04 -13.63
C ARG A 96 16.69 17.08 -13.10
N SER A 97 15.43 17.02 -13.53
CA SER A 97 14.41 17.95 -13.07
C SER A 97 14.31 17.89 -11.55
N ARG A 98 14.57 19.03 -10.91
CA ARG A 98 14.47 19.17 -9.47
C ARG A 98 13.00 18.97 -9.06
N PRO A 99 12.70 18.15 -8.04
CA PRO A 99 11.34 18.06 -7.51
C PRO A 99 10.89 19.45 -7.05
N GLN A 100 9.80 19.95 -7.61
CA GLN A 100 9.18 21.20 -7.17
C GLN A 100 8.07 20.87 -6.18
N PRO A 101 7.96 21.60 -5.05
CA PRO A 101 6.81 21.49 -4.16
C PRO A 101 5.50 21.74 -4.91
N LEU A 102 4.43 21.06 -4.48
CA LEU A 102 3.09 21.39 -4.96
C LEU A 102 2.68 22.76 -4.43
N ARG A 103 2.00 23.55 -5.26
CA ARG A 103 1.41 24.81 -4.81
C ARG A 103 0.22 24.51 -3.89
N ALA A 104 -0.03 25.41 -2.95
CA ALA A 104 -1.22 25.33 -2.09
C ALA A 104 -2.49 25.20 -2.95
N GLY A 105 -3.37 24.30 -2.53
CA GLY A 105 -4.58 23.91 -3.26
C GLY A 105 -4.74 22.39 -3.33
N VAL A 106 -5.69 21.95 -4.16
CA VAL A 106 -6.21 20.58 -4.17
C VAL A 106 -5.12 19.49 -4.20
N LEU A 107 -4.09 19.65 -5.03
CA LEU A 107 -3.02 18.63 -5.12
C LEU A 107 -2.19 18.53 -3.84
N ALA A 108 -1.91 19.67 -3.18
CA ALA A 108 -1.21 19.68 -1.91
C ALA A 108 -2.11 19.08 -0.80
N ASP A 109 -3.40 19.38 -0.82
CA ASP A 109 -4.37 18.84 0.14
C ASP A 109 -4.50 17.32 0.00
N GLU A 110 -4.56 16.78 -1.23
CA GLU A 110 -4.54 15.34 -1.47
C GLU A 110 -3.23 14.70 -1.01
N GLN A 111 -2.08 15.33 -1.28
CA GLN A 111 -0.78 14.83 -0.82
C GLN A 111 -0.73 14.76 0.71
N VAL A 112 -1.20 15.80 1.39
CA VAL A 112 -1.27 15.86 2.86
C VAL A 112 -2.23 14.81 3.39
N LEU A 113 -3.42 14.63 2.79
CA LEU A 113 -4.39 13.62 3.21
C LEU A 113 -3.82 12.20 3.09
N ILE A 114 -3.18 11.86 1.97
CA ILE A 114 -2.55 10.54 1.77
C ILE A 114 -1.52 10.27 2.88
N VAL A 115 -0.65 11.25 3.16
CA VAL A 115 0.39 11.10 4.19
C VAL A 115 -0.23 11.08 5.60
N ALA A 116 -1.29 11.85 5.86
CA ALA A 116 -2.00 11.86 7.13
C ALA A 116 -2.65 10.50 7.43
N LEU A 117 -3.35 9.91 6.46
CA LEU A 117 -3.93 8.57 6.58
C LEU A 117 -2.87 7.48 6.77
N SER A 118 -1.62 7.72 6.34
CA SER A 118 -0.50 6.82 6.64
C SER A 118 -0.02 6.86 8.10
N LYS A 119 -0.55 7.80 8.89
CA LYS A 119 -0.28 8.00 10.32
C LYS A 119 -1.47 7.73 11.22
N VAL A 120 -2.67 7.55 10.62
CA VAL A 120 -3.84 7.08 11.34
C VAL A 120 -3.70 5.58 11.60
N ASN A 121 -3.63 5.20 12.87
CA ASN A 121 -3.69 3.81 13.30
C ASN A 121 -5.09 3.25 13.07
N PHE A 122 -5.16 1.94 12.78
CA PHE A 122 -6.45 1.25 12.77
C PHE A 122 -7.11 1.31 14.16
N SER A 123 -8.43 1.48 14.19
CA SER A 123 -9.19 1.58 15.45
C SER A 123 -10.53 0.87 15.30
N ASP A 124 -10.80 -0.07 16.21
CA ASP A 124 -12.08 -0.76 16.30
C ASP A 124 -13.24 0.21 16.64
N SER A 125 -12.93 1.35 17.26
CA SER A 125 -13.93 2.37 17.59
C SER A 125 -14.32 3.25 16.42
N ASN A 126 -13.67 3.11 15.25
CA ASN A 126 -13.98 3.87 14.05
C ASN A 126 -14.72 2.96 13.04
N PRO A 127 -16.04 3.15 12.85
CA PRO A 127 -16.80 2.35 11.90
C PRO A 127 -16.27 2.36 10.47
N LEU A 128 -15.68 3.48 10.02
CA LEU A 128 -15.10 3.59 8.68
C LEU A 128 -13.86 2.69 8.52
N HIS A 129 -13.06 2.55 9.58
CA HIS A 129 -11.90 1.65 9.56
C HIS A 129 -12.36 0.19 9.45
N TRP A 130 -13.36 -0.18 10.25
CA TRP A 130 -13.95 -1.52 10.21
C TRP A 130 -14.59 -1.83 8.85
N GLU A 131 -15.32 -0.86 8.29
CA GLU A 131 -15.94 -0.97 6.97
C GLU A 131 -14.92 -1.17 5.85
N LEU A 132 -13.80 -0.44 5.90
CA LEU A 132 -12.67 -0.57 4.98
C LEU A 132 -12.07 -1.99 5.05
N LEU A 133 -11.78 -2.49 6.25
CA LEU A 133 -11.20 -3.81 6.45
C LEU A 133 -12.14 -4.94 5.97
N CYS A 134 -13.43 -4.83 6.31
CA CYS A 134 -14.45 -5.78 5.83
C CYS A 134 -14.60 -5.76 4.31
N SER A 135 -14.62 -4.57 3.70
CA SER A 135 -14.74 -4.40 2.26
C SER A 135 -13.57 -5.08 1.54
N PHE A 136 -12.34 -4.86 2.01
CA PHE A 136 -11.15 -5.50 1.48
C PHE A 136 -11.28 -7.03 1.49
N TYR A 137 -11.63 -7.61 2.65
CA TYR A 137 -11.76 -9.06 2.79
C TYR A 137 -12.84 -9.65 1.85
N LYS A 138 -14.00 -9.00 1.79
CA LYS A 138 -15.13 -9.45 0.97
C LYS A 138 -14.85 -9.42 -0.53
N HIS A 139 -14.05 -8.45 -1.00
CA HIS A 139 -13.59 -8.42 -2.40
C HIS A 139 -12.62 -9.55 -2.76
N ILE A 140 -11.92 -10.15 -1.79
CA ILE A 140 -10.97 -11.24 -2.06
C ILE A 140 -11.60 -12.63 -1.95
N ILE A 141 -12.47 -12.85 -0.97
CA ILE A 141 -13.01 -14.19 -0.67
C ILE A 141 -14.41 -14.40 -1.30
N GLU A 142 -14.99 -13.36 -1.92
CA GLU A 142 -16.34 -13.40 -2.52
C GLU A 142 -17.41 -13.99 -1.57
N THR A 143 -17.30 -13.71 -0.27
CA THR A 143 -18.18 -14.31 0.76
C THR A 143 -19.62 -13.82 0.74
N GLY A 144 -19.97 -12.89 -0.16
CA GLY A 144 -21.27 -12.22 -0.19
C GLY A 144 -21.60 -11.54 1.14
N LYS A 145 -22.71 -11.94 1.77
CA LYS A 145 -23.26 -11.36 3.00
C LYS A 145 -22.77 -11.99 4.31
N LYS A 146 -21.80 -12.91 4.27
CA LYS A 146 -21.29 -13.49 5.52
C LYS A 146 -20.61 -12.43 6.38
N ALA A 147 -20.80 -12.54 7.70
CA ALA A 147 -20.09 -11.73 8.68
C ALA A 147 -18.59 -12.04 8.64
N VAL A 148 -17.76 -11.01 8.86
CA VAL A 148 -16.30 -11.13 8.91
C VAL A 148 -15.89 -10.99 10.38
N PRO A 149 -15.32 -12.04 11.01
CA PRO A 149 -14.82 -11.91 12.37
C PRO A 149 -13.69 -10.88 12.45
N ARG A 150 -13.61 -10.09 13.53
CA ARG A 150 -12.55 -9.09 13.69
C ARG A 150 -11.16 -9.73 13.80
N TYR A 151 -11.08 -10.88 14.45
CA TYR A 151 -9.83 -11.62 14.70
C TYR A 151 -9.95 -13.05 14.17
N GLY A 152 -8.83 -13.61 13.71
CA GLY A 152 -8.73 -15.03 13.35
C GLY A 152 -7.82 -15.30 12.16
N SER A 153 -7.52 -16.58 11.92
CA SER A 153 -6.59 -17.03 10.88
C SER A 153 -7.05 -16.74 9.44
N HIS A 154 -8.33 -16.39 9.25
CA HIS A 154 -8.83 -15.96 7.95
C HIS A 154 -8.11 -14.71 7.41
N TRP A 155 -7.51 -13.88 8.27
CA TRP A 155 -6.65 -12.77 7.85
C TRP A 155 -5.32 -13.23 7.24
N GLU A 156 -4.77 -14.34 7.71
CA GLU A 156 -3.58 -14.96 7.11
C GLU A 156 -3.90 -15.47 5.69
N ASN A 157 -5.14 -15.91 5.43
CA ASN A 157 -5.58 -16.40 4.11
C ASN A 157 -5.66 -15.30 3.03
N VAL A 158 -5.70 -14.03 3.44
CA VAL A 158 -5.59 -12.86 2.56
C VAL A 158 -4.22 -12.19 2.65
N GLY A 159 -3.29 -12.82 3.37
CA GLY A 159 -1.88 -12.52 3.38
C GLY A 159 -1.44 -11.49 4.41
N PHE A 160 -2.14 -11.34 5.54
CA PHE A 160 -1.61 -10.67 6.75
C PHE A 160 -0.69 -11.60 7.56
N GLN A 161 0.15 -11.08 8.46
CA GLN A 161 1.14 -11.91 9.19
C GLN A 161 0.52 -12.73 10.32
N GLY A 162 -0.68 -12.37 10.78
CA GLY A 162 -1.35 -13.06 11.88
C GLY A 162 -2.85 -12.78 11.92
N THR A 163 -3.44 -13.08 13.08
CA THR A 163 -4.89 -13.04 13.28
C THR A 163 -5.46 -11.62 13.47
N ASP A 164 -4.60 -10.60 13.48
CA ASP A 164 -4.98 -9.19 13.61
C ASP A 164 -4.27 -8.31 12.58
N PRO A 165 -4.97 -7.88 11.50
CA PRO A 165 -4.44 -6.98 10.48
C PRO A 165 -3.88 -5.67 11.03
N ALA A 166 -4.39 -5.16 12.16
CA ALA A 166 -3.95 -3.88 12.71
C ALA A 166 -2.45 -3.87 13.05
N THR A 167 -1.88 -5.04 13.37
CA THR A 167 -0.47 -5.20 13.71
C THR A 167 0.47 -4.95 12.53
N ASP A 168 0.00 -5.17 11.30
CA ASP A 168 0.78 -5.03 10.07
C ASP A 168 0.73 -3.60 9.50
N LEU A 169 -0.21 -2.77 9.96
CA LEU A 169 -0.47 -1.45 9.39
C LEU A 169 0.42 -0.33 9.96
N ARG A 170 1.30 -0.61 10.94
CA ARG A 170 2.05 0.43 11.68
C ARG A 170 2.86 1.39 10.79
N GLY A 171 3.42 0.89 9.68
CA GLY A 171 4.24 1.70 8.77
C GLY A 171 3.43 2.60 7.83
N VAL A 172 2.23 2.15 7.44
CA VAL A 172 1.44 2.73 6.34
C VAL A 172 0.03 3.16 6.73
N GLY A 173 -0.35 3.00 8.01
CA GLY A 173 -1.64 3.36 8.57
C GLY A 173 -2.83 2.73 7.85
N VAL A 174 -4.00 3.32 8.05
CA VAL A 174 -5.23 2.95 7.32
C VAL A 174 -5.11 3.22 5.81
N PHE A 175 -4.16 4.05 5.37
CA PHE A 175 -3.90 4.24 3.94
C PHE A 175 -3.43 2.95 3.25
N GLY A 176 -2.69 2.07 3.94
CA GLY A 176 -2.34 0.75 3.42
C GLY A 176 -3.56 -0.10 3.08
N LEU A 177 -4.57 -0.10 3.96
CA LEU A 177 -5.85 -0.76 3.67
C LEU A 177 -6.59 -0.10 2.51
N CYS A 178 -6.55 1.23 2.39
CA CYS A 178 -7.14 1.94 1.25
C CYS A 178 -6.51 1.49 -0.08
N GLN A 179 -5.19 1.34 -0.14
CA GLN A 179 -4.48 0.84 -1.33
C GLN A 179 -4.86 -0.61 -1.65
N LEU A 180 -4.92 -1.47 -0.65
CA LEU A 180 -5.35 -2.85 -0.80
C LEU A 180 -6.78 -2.95 -1.35
N LEU A 181 -7.73 -2.21 -0.76
CA LEU A 181 -9.11 -2.14 -1.24
C LEU A 181 -9.18 -1.62 -2.68
N PHE A 182 -8.49 -0.51 -2.98
CA PHE A 182 -8.42 0.06 -4.32
C PHE A 182 -8.05 -1.00 -5.36
N LEU A 183 -6.99 -1.77 -5.11
CA LEU A 183 -6.47 -2.74 -6.07
C LEU A 183 -7.50 -3.81 -6.43
N VAL A 184 -8.17 -4.38 -5.42
CA VAL A 184 -9.10 -5.49 -5.60
C VAL A 184 -10.48 -5.04 -6.05
N SER A 185 -10.91 -3.81 -5.72
CA SER A 185 -12.25 -3.32 -6.05
C SER A 185 -12.33 -2.60 -7.41
N ASN A 186 -11.30 -1.83 -7.78
CA ASN A 186 -11.33 -0.96 -8.97
C ASN A 186 -10.00 -0.85 -9.71
N GLY A 187 -8.90 -1.28 -9.09
CA GLY A 187 -7.56 -1.10 -9.62
C GLY A 187 -7.25 -2.07 -10.75
N LEU A 188 -7.64 -3.32 -10.62
CA LEU A 188 -7.39 -4.36 -11.61
C LEU A 188 -8.69 -4.78 -12.31
N SER A 189 -8.56 -5.37 -13.50
CA SER A 189 -9.68 -6.12 -14.08
C SER A 189 -10.00 -7.33 -13.22
N SER A 190 -11.26 -7.76 -13.20
CA SER A 190 -11.69 -8.95 -12.45
C SER A 190 -10.80 -10.16 -12.75
N GLN A 191 -10.50 -10.43 -14.02
CA GLN A 191 -9.59 -11.51 -14.42
C GLN A 191 -8.19 -11.38 -13.81
N MET A 192 -7.60 -10.19 -13.82
CA MET A 192 -6.26 -9.96 -13.28
C MET A 192 -6.26 -10.06 -11.75
N THR A 193 -7.33 -9.60 -11.08
CA THR A 193 -7.53 -9.80 -9.64
C THR A 193 -7.57 -11.28 -9.30
N THR A 194 -8.41 -12.07 -9.98
CA THR A 194 -8.51 -13.53 -9.76
C THR A 194 -7.15 -14.21 -9.92
N GLN A 195 -6.45 -13.94 -11.03
CA GLN A 195 -5.13 -14.53 -11.28
C GLN A 195 -4.08 -14.17 -10.22
N LEU A 196 -4.11 -12.94 -9.73
CA LEU A 196 -3.19 -12.47 -8.70
C LEU A 196 -3.46 -13.16 -7.36
N ILE A 197 -4.73 -13.25 -6.97
CA ILE A 197 -5.15 -13.91 -5.72
C ILE A 197 -4.87 -15.41 -5.79
N GLU A 198 -5.16 -16.08 -6.91
CA GLU A 198 -4.80 -17.48 -7.13
C GLU A 198 -3.29 -17.71 -7.01
N LEU A 199 -2.47 -16.87 -7.66
CA LEU A 199 -1.02 -17.00 -7.57
C LEU A 199 -0.51 -16.79 -6.13
N SER A 200 -1.09 -15.83 -5.39
CA SER A 200 -0.72 -15.61 -3.99
C SER A 200 -1.00 -16.82 -3.08
N ARG A 201 -1.88 -17.72 -3.51
CA ARG A 201 -2.27 -18.96 -2.83
C ARG A 201 -1.73 -20.22 -3.51
N ASP A 202 -0.87 -20.06 -4.51
CA ASP A 202 -0.29 -21.19 -5.24
C ASP A 202 0.51 -22.12 -4.29
N LYS A 203 0.51 -23.43 -4.56
CA LYS A 203 1.17 -24.40 -3.67
C LYS A 203 2.69 -24.23 -3.60
N VAL A 204 3.30 -23.58 -4.59
CA VAL A 204 4.75 -23.41 -4.71
C VAL A 204 5.12 -21.93 -4.71
N GLN A 205 4.35 -21.11 -5.43
CA GLN A 205 4.63 -19.70 -5.65
C GLN A 205 3.82 -18.77 -4.74
N ASN A 206 3.23 -19.25 -3.66
CA ASN A 206 2.48 -18.39 -2.74
C ASN A 206 3.33 -17.25 -2.16
N PHE A 207 2.64 -16.17 -1.81
CA PHE A 207 3.21 -15.01 -1.14
C PHE A 207 2.12 -14.30 -0.31
N PRO A 208 2.49 -13.56 0.74
CA PRO A 208 1.51 -12.92 1.61
C PRO A 208 0.96 -11.65 0.95
N PHE A 209 -0.11 -11.78 0.19
CA PHE A 209 -0.68 -10.74 -0.66
C PHE A 209 -0.82 -9.37 0.04
N ALA A 210 -1.45 -9.31 1.22
CA ALA A 210 -1.62 -8.05 1.94
C ALA A 210 -0.26 -7.41 2.29
N ILE A 211 0.68 -8.18 2.85
CA ILE A 211 2.01 -7.65 3.23
C ILE A 211 2.83 -7.18 2.01
N VAL A 212 2.76 -7.89 0.89
CA VAL A 212 3.38 -7.42 -0.37
C VAL A 212 2.81 -6.05 -0.75
N GLY A 213 1.50 -5.87 -0.64
CA GLY A 213 0.84 -4.60 -0.87
C GLY A 213 1.29 -3.50 0.09
N LEU A 214 1.27 -3.75 1.39
CA LEU A 214 1.69 -2.76 2.39
C LEU A 214 3.15 -2.31 2.18
N ASN A 215 4.04 -3.22 1.79
CA ASN A 215 5.42 -2.89 1.40
C ASN A 215 5.48 -1.94 0.18
N PHE A 216 4.68 -2.19 -0.86
CA PHE A 216 4.61 -1.28 -2.02
C PHE A 216 4.04 0.09 -1.64
N THR A 217 3.01 0.12 -0.77
CA THR A 217 2.47 1.37 -0.23
C THR A 217 3.56 2.18 0.47
N GLN A 218 4.37 1.55 1.32
CA GLN A 218 5.47 2.19 2.02
C GLN A 218 6.47 2.83 1.04
N TYR A 219 6.90 2.09 0.02
CA TYR A 219 7.84 2.59 -0.98
C TYR A 219 7.27 3.80 -1.75
N ILE A 220 5.99 3.78 -2.09
CA ILE A 220 5.33 4.89 -2.80
C ILE A 220 5.19 6.11 -1.89
N LEU A 221 4.79 5.93 -0.63
CA LEU A 221 4.70 7.00 0.37
C LEU A 221 6.04 7.70 0.58
N GLU A 222 7.16 6.96 0.61
CA GLU A 222 8.50 7.56 0.66
C GLU A 222 8.74 8.49 -0.53
N ARG A 223 8.37 8.08 -1.76
CA ARG A 223 8.53 8.94 -2.95
C ARG A 223 7.62 10.16 -2.90
N LEU A 224 6.39 9.99 -2.42
CA LEU A 224 5.41 11.05 -2.30
C LEU A 224 5.91 12.13 -1.32
N LYS A 225 6.31 11.73 -0.10
CA LYS A 225 6.88 12.64 0.92
C LYS A 225 8.13 13.38 0.43
N GLN A 226 8.94 12.75 -0.41
CA GLN A 226 10.14 13.37 -1.00
C GLN A 226 9.86 14.31 -2.19
N GLY A 227 8.58 14.52 -2.54
CA GLY A 227 8.15 15.33 -3.68
C GLY A 227 8.45 14.71 -5.04
N LYS A 228 8.91 13.45 -5.08
CA LYS A 228 9.42 12.79 -6.30
C LYS A 228 8.31 12.40 -7.28
N LEU A 229 7.05 12.44 -6.83
CA LEU A 229 5.86 12.17 -7.65
C LEU A 229 5.11 13.45 -8.05
N ASN A 230 5.49 14.63 -7.55
CA ASN A 230 4.75 15.88 -7.76
C ASN A 230 4.56 16.21 -9.24
N SER A 231 5.59 16.03 -10.07
CA SER A 231 5.48 16.29 -11.51
C SER A 231 4.49 15.35 -12.22
N LEU A 232 4.31 14.12 -11.74
CA LEU A 232 3.28 13.22 -12.26
C LEU A 232 1.90 13.67 -11.77
N ALA A 233 1.77 13.98 -10.48
CA ALA A 233 0.50 14.45 -9.90
C ALA A 233 0.00 15.74 -10.56
N THR A 234 0.89 16.69 -10.86
CA THR A 234 0.52 17.91 -11.60
C THR A 234 0.05 17.62 -13.03
N LYS A 235 0.64 16.63 -13.72
CA LYS A 235 0.22 16.26 -15.08
C LYS A 235 -1.09 15.50 -15.11
N ASP A 236 -1.30 14.65 -14.10
CA ASP A 236 -2.51 13.84 -13.94
C ASP A 236 -3.65 14.62 -13.27
N ASN A 237 -3.35 15.78 -12.70
CA ASN A 237 -4.25 16.60 -11.90
C ASN A 237 -4.85 15.85 -10.69
N SER A 238 -4.13 14.87 -10.14
CA SER A 238 -4.48 14.17 -8.90
C SER A 238 -3.28 13.41 -8.33
N CYS A 239 -3.01 13.60 -7.03
CA CYS A 239 -2.03 12.81 -6.29
C CYS A 239 -2.52 11.38 -6.06
N ILE A 240 -3.79 11.21 -5.69
CA ILE A 240 -4.33 9.88 -5.36
C ILE A 240 -4.38 8.99 -6.61
N SER A 241 -4.76 9.52 -7.77
CA SER A 241 -4.74 8.79 -9.03
C SER A 241 -3.33 8.30 -9.38
N VAL A 242 -2.31 9.15 -9.24
CA VAL A 242 -0.91 8.76 -9.49
C VAL A 242 -0.42 7.69 -8.51
N VAL A 243 -0.73 7.82 -7.21
CA VAL A 243 -0.34 6.84 -6.19
C VAL A 243 -0.99 5.50 -6.47
N ASN A 244 -2.31 5.48 -6.66
CA ASN A 244 -3.09 4.29 -7.00
C ASN A 244 -2.60 3.63 -8.31
N GLY A 245 -2.35 4.45 -9.33
CA GLY A 245 -1.88 3.97 -10.63
C GLY A 245 -0.49 3.32 -10.57
N ILE A 246 0.44 3.92 -9.81
CA ILE A 246 1.76 3.33 -9.56
C ILE A 246 1.62 2.04 -8.76
N TYR A 247 0.79 2.01 -7.72
CA TYR A 247 0.56 0.84 -6.88
C TYR A 247 0.05 -0.36 -7.68
N ARG A 248 -0.99 -0.15 -8.50
CA ARG A 248 -1.47 -1.12 -9.47
C ARG A 248 -0.36 -1.58 -10.43
N GLY A 249 0.40 -0.63 -10.98
CA GLY A 249 1.52 -0.94 -11.86
C GLY A 249 2.57 -1.84 -11.19
N CYS A 250 2.84 -1.63 -9.90
CA CYS A 250 3.73 -2.49 -9.11
C CYS A 250 3.19 -3.92 -9.06
N PHE A 251 1.90 -4.12 -8.79
CA PHE A 251 1.29 -5.45 -8.76
C PHE A 251 1.29 -6.15 -10.11
N ILE A 252 1.01 -5.44 -11.20
CA ILE A 252 1.06 -6.02 -12.55
C ILE A 252 2.49 -6.50 -12.88
N VAL A 253 3.50 -5.67 -12.60
CA VAL A 253 4.89 -6.03 -12.86
C VAL A 253 5.35 -7.14 -11.91
N PHE A 254 5.00 -7.06 -10.63
CA PHE A 254 5.30 -8.08 -9.62
C PHE A 254 4.74 -9.43 -10.05
N TYR A 255 3.44 -9.50 -10.36
CA TYR A 255 2.79 -10.73 -10.83
C TYR A 255 3.52 -11.34 -12.03
N ARG A 256 3.84 -10.53 -13.05
CA ARG A 256 4.54 -11.01 -14.25
C ARG A 256 5.92 -11.57 -13.90
N MET A 257 6.70 -10.82 -13.13
CA MET A 257 8.04 -11.25 -12.74
C MET A 257 7.99 -12.54 -11.90
N TRP A 258 7.10 -12.57 -10.91
CA TRP A 258 6.92 -13.69 -10.00
C TRP A 258 6.53 -14.95 -10.75
N LYS A 259 5.46 -14.87 -11.55
CA LYS A 259 4.91 -15.99 -12.33
C LYS A 259 5.89 -16.50 -13.38
N THR A 260 6.48 -15.61 -14.18
CA THR A 260 7.37 -16.01 -15.29
C THR A 260 8.69 -16.60 -14.79
N ARG A 261 9.19 -16.13 -13.64
CA ARG A 261 10.44 -16.65 -13.06
C ARG A 261 10.23 -17.85 -12.14
N GLY A 262 8.98 -18.25 -11.88
CA GLY A 262 8.67 -19.34 -10.95
C GLY A 262 9.10 -19.04 -9.52
N CYS A 263 8.96 -17.79 -9.07
CA CYS A 263 9.45 -17.34 -7.78
C CYS A 263 8.70 -18.02 -6.62
N THR A 264 9.44 -18.23 -5.53
CA THR A 264 8.92 -18.58 -4.21
C THR A 264 9.18 -17.42 -3.25
N ILE A 265 8.75 -17.58 -2.00
CA ILE A 265 8.98 -16.59 -0.95
C ILE A 265 10.47 -16.23 -0.76
N LEU A 266 11.38 -17.16 -1.10
CA LEU A 266 12.83 -16.95 -1.01
C LEU A 266 13.31 -15.83 -1.94
N GLU A 267 12.67 -15.67 -3.10
CA GLU A 267 13.01 -14.64 -4.08
C GLU A 267 12.39 -13.27 -3.75
N PHE A 268 11.55 -13.17 -2.71
CA PHE A 268 10.81 -11.94 -2.45
C PHE A 268 11.71 -10.73 -2.25
N SER A 269 12.80 -10.84 -1.47
CA SER A 269 13.69 -9.69 -1.22
C SER A 269 14.27 -9.14 -2.52
N THR A 270 14.64 -10.02 -3.46
CA THR A 270 15.13 -9.68 -4.80
C THR A 270 14.04 -8.98 -5.61
N ILE A 271 12.85 -9.58 -5.72
CA ILE A 271 11.75 -9.04 -6.51
C ILE A 271 11.26 -7.70 -5.93
N SER A 272 11.12 -7.61 -4.61
CA SER A 272 10.73 -6.39 -3.88
C SER A 272 11.71 -5.25 -4.13
N ASN A 273 13.02 -5.53 -4.15
CA ASN A 273 14.05 -4.56 -4.48
C ASN A 273 13.98 -4.10 -5.95
N GLU A 274 13.69 -5.00 -6.89
CA GLU A 274 13.44 -4.64 -8.29
C GLU A 274 12.22 -3.72 -8.43
N ILE A 275 11.11 -4.01 -7.73
CA ILE A 275 9.92 -3.14 -7.70
C ILE A 275 10.24 -1.77 -7.07
N LYS A 276 10.94 -1.74 -5.93
CA LYS A 276 11.41 -0.49 -5.28
C LYS A 276 12.26 0.34 -6.23
N SER A 277 13.13 -0.30 -7.01
CA SER A 277 13.94 0.35 -8.05
C SER A 277 13.08 0.93 -9.18
N LEU A 278 12.04 0.20 -9.64
CA LEU A 278 11.11 0.69 -10.65
C LEU A 278 10.31 1.90 -10.16
N ILE A 279 9.80 1.88 -8.94
CA ILE A 279 9.12 3.01 -8.31
C ILE A 279 10.03 4.25 -8.29
N LYS A 280 11.31 4.05 -7.95
CA LYS A 280 12.30 5.14 -7.87
C LYS A 280 12.69 5.70 -9.24
N ARG A 281 12.92 4.83 -10.23
CA ARG A 281 13.56 5.19 -11.50
C ARG A 281 12.57 5.41 -12.64
N ARG A 282 11.44 4.71 -12.64
CA ARG A 282 10.45 4.69 -13.73
C ARG A 282 9.00 4.76 -13.23
N PRO A 283 8.63 5.71 -12.33
CA PRO A 283 7.25 5.79 -11.82
C PRO A 283 6.20 6.02 -12.92
N LYS A 284 6.54 6.77 -13.97
CA LYS A 284 5.64 6.97 -15.14
C LYS A 284 5.35 5.65 -15.88
N TYR A 285 6.33 4.75 -15.95
CA TYR A 285 6.12 3.45 -16.58
C TYR A 285 5.09 2.63 -15.79
N LEU A 286 5.25 2.56 -14.46
CA LEU A 286 4.31 1.87 -13.58
C LEU A 286 2.90 2.47 -13.67
N LEU A 287 2.79 3.80 -13.63
CA LEU A 287 1.51 4.51 -13.78
C LEU A 287 0.75 4.08 -15.05
N ASN A 288 1.48 3.89 -16.15
CA ASN A 288 0.91 3.59 -17.47
C ASN A 288 0.67 2.08 -17.73
N MET A 289 1.08 1.18 -16.83
CA MET A 289 1.00 -0.28 -17.08
C MET A 289 -0.42 -0.79 -17.32
N ALA A 290 -1.44 -0.13 -16.77
CA ALA A 290 -2.84 -0.54 -16.93
C ALA A 290 -3.48 -0.12 -18.26
N VAL A 291 -2.90 0.88 -18.95
CA VAL A 291 -3.41 1.34 -20.27
C VAL A 291 -2.97 0.39 -21.39
N LEU A 292 -1.93 -0.41 -21.18
CA LEU A 292 -1.33 -1.28 -22.19
C LEU A 292 -1.94 -2.69 -22.25
N GLN A 293 -3.07 -2.93 -21.57
CA GLN A 293 -3.71 -4.25 -21.44
C GLN A 293 -5.22 -4.21 -21.70
N GLY A 294 -5.74 -3.08 -22.18
CA GLY A 294 -7.10 -2.95 -22.72
C GLY A 294 -7.13 -3.20 -24.21
#